data_AF-A0A355ICG0-F1
#
_entry.id   AF-A0A355ICG0-F1
#
_cell.length_a   1.000
_cell.length_b   1.000
_cell.length_c   1.000
_cell.angle_alpha   90.00
_cell.angle_beta   90.00
_cell.angle_gamma   90.00
#
_symmetry.space_group_name_H-M   'P 1'
#
loop_
_entity.id
_entity.type
_entity.pdbx_description
1 polymer ?
#
loop_
_entity_poly.entity_id
_entity_poly.type
_entity_poly.pdbx_seq_one_letter_code
_entity_poly.pdbx_strand_id
1 'polypeptide(L)' 'VALEFSNDAILEVAKIAHQVNESTENIGARRLYTVMEQLLEQLSFEAPEKGGSKIRVDAQFVHERLDPLLKQDDLRKYIL' A
#
# COMPACT_ATOMS: atom_id res chain seq x y z
N VAL A 1 -1.54 19.30 -0.32
CA VAL A 1 -2.45 18.19 -0.70
C VAL A 1 -3.08 17.68 0.59
N ALA A 2 -4.39 17.44 0.61
CA ALA A 2 -5.05 16.77 1.73
C ALA A 2 -5.44 15.35 1.33
N LEU A 3 -5.19 14.39 2.21
CA LEU A 3 -5.52 12.98 1.99
C LEU A 3 -6.74 12.62 2.83
N GLU A 4 -7.72 11.98 2.21
CA GLU A 4 -8.90 11.44 2.89
C GLU A 4 -8.96 9.93 2.62
N PHE A 5 -8.62 9.13 3.64
CA PHE A 5 -8.76 7.67 3.58
C PHE A 5 -10.18 7.26 3.90
N SER A 6 -10.77 6.43 3.06
CA SER A 6 -12.03 5.78 3.38
C SER A 6 -11.81 4.56 4.27
N ASN A 7 -12.86 4.10 4.95
CA ASN A 7 -12.77 2.97 5.87
C ASN A 7 -12.37 1.66 5.15
N ASP A 8 -12.85 1.47 3.93
CA ASP A 8 -12.48 0.36 3.05
C ASP A 8 -11.01 0.41 2.65
N ALA A 9 -10.44 1.59 2.40
CA ALA A 9 -9.01 1.73 2.15
C ALA A 9 -8.17 1.29 3.36
N ILE A 10 -8.55 1.70 4.57
CA ILE A 10 -7.85 1.32 5.80
C ILE A 10 -7.89 -0.20 6.00
N LEU A 11 -9.06 -0.81 5.78
CA LEU A 11 -9.23 -2.26 5.86
C LEU A 11 -8.36 -2.98 4.83
N GLU A 12 -8.32 -2.49 3.60
CA GLU A 12 -7.54 -3.13 2.53
C GLU A 12 -6.03 -3.03 2.79
N VAL A 13 -5.54 -1.88 3.28
CA VAL A 13 -4.14 -1.72 3.72
C VAL A 13 -3.79 -2.73 4.82
N ALA A 14 -4.65 -2.86 5.83
CA ALA A 14 -4.43 -3.80 6.93
C ALA A 14 -4.41 -5.26 6.43
N LYS A 15 -5.31 -5.61 5.51
CA LYS A 15 -5.39 -6.93 4.89
C LYS A 15 -4.14 -7.26 4.08
N ILE A 16 -3.65 -6.33 3.25
CA ILE A 16 -2.42 -6.51 2.48
C ILE A 16 -1.22 -6.65 3.40
N ALA A 17 -1.10 -5.81 4.44
CA ALA A 17 -0.02 -5.94 5.42
C ALA A 17 -0.05 -7.30 6.14
N HIS A 18 -1.24 -7.81 6.45
CA HIS A 18 -1.39 -9.14 7.02
C HIS A 18 -0.96 -10.24 6.04
N GLN A 19 -1.43 -10.20 4.79
CA GLN A 19 -1.07 -11.17 3.75
C GLN A 19 0.44 -11.23 3.52
N VAL A 20 1.11 -10.07 3.43
CA VAL A 20 2.57 -10.02 3.25
C VAL A 20 3.31 -10.59 4.47
N ASN A 21 2.77 -10.42 5.67
CA ASN A 21 3.33 -11.05 6.87
C ASN A 21 3.13 -12.58 6.89
N GLU A 22 2.04 -13.10 6.31
CA GLU A 22 1.82 -14.55 6.19
C GLU A 22 2.70 -15.18 5.11
N SER A 23 2.97 -14.43 4.04
CA SER A 23 3.67 -14.93 2.87
C SER A 23 5.19 -14.77 2.98
N THR A 24 5.66 -13.84 3.81
CA THR A 24 7.07 -13.58 4.09
C THR A 24 7.37 -13.68 5.60
N GLU A 25 8.42 -13.00 6.08
CA GLU A 25 8.68 -12.90 7.52
C GLU A 25 7.60 -12.04 8.21
N ASN A 26 6.95 -12.60 9.23
CA ASN A 26 5.98 -11.85 10.01
C ASN A 26 6.69 -10.90 10.99
N ILE A 27 6.72 -9.61 10.62
CA ILE A 27 7.29 -8.53 11.46
C ILE A 27 6.21 -7.76 12.25
N GLY A 28 4.97 -8.29 12.26
CA GLY A 28 3.82 -7.69 12.91
C GLY A 28 3.42 -6.34 12.32
N ALA A 29 2.98 -5.42 13.18
CA ALA A 29 2.50 -4.09 12.78
C ALA A 29 3.57 -3.23 12.06
N ARG A 30 4.87 -3.55 12.20
CA ARG A 30 5.94 -2.83 11.49
C ARG A 30 5.79 -2.92 9.97
N ARG A 31 5.13 -3.95 9.46
CA ARG A 31 4.81 -4.10 8.03
C ARG A 31 4.03 -2.92 7.46
N LEU A 32 3.20 -2.28 8.27
CA LEU A 32 2.40 -1.13 7.85
C LEU A 32 3.26 0.04 7.37
N TYR A 33 4.47 0.23 7.91
CA TYR A 33 5.37 1.31 7.46
C TYR A 33 5.71 1.15 5.98
N THR A 34 6.21 -0.03 5.59
CA THR A 34 6.59 -0.30 4.20
C THR A 34 5.38 -0.30 3.26
N VAL A 35 4.24 -0.83 3.71
CA VAL A 35 3.00 -0.81 2.92
C VAL A 35 2.53 0.63 2.67
N MET A 36 2.56 1.50 3.68
CA MET A 36 2.16 2.89 3.55
C MET A 36 3.15 3.71 2.70
N GLU A 37 4.46 3.45 2.81
CA GLU A 37 5.46 4.06 1.92
C GLU A 37 5.16 3.73 0.46
N GLN A 38 4.97 2.44 0.14
CA GLN A 38 4.68 2.02 -1.23
C GLN A 38 3.36 2.61 -1.75
N LEU A 39 2.33 2.67 -0.90
CA LEU A 39 1.03 3.23 -1.26
C LEU A 39 1.12 4.70 -1.67
N LEU A 40 1.95 5.47 -0.94
CA LEU A 40 2.03 6.93 -1.07
C LEU A 40 3.20 7.40 -1.94
N GLU A 41 4.10 6.52 -2.37
CA GLU A 41 5.33 6.85 -3.11
C GLU A 41 5.09 7.80 -4.29
N GLN A 42 4.30 7.38 -5.27
CA GLN A 42 3.98 8.20 -6.45
C GLN A 42 3.19 9.46 -6.09
N LEU A 43 2.30 9.38 -5.09
CA LEU A 43 1.52 10.54 -4.65
C LEU A 43 2.44 11.60 -4.02
N SER A 44 3.45 11.18 -3.27
CA SER A 44 4.47 12.04 -2.68
C SER A 44 5.32 12.72 -3.77
N PHE A 45 5.59 12.01 -4.87
CA PHE A 45 6.30 12.59 -6.03
C PHE A 45 5.48 13.66 -6.75
N GLU A 46 4.18 13.40 -6.96
CA GLU A 46 3.27 14.32 -7.67
C GLU A 46 2.69 15.44 -6.77
N ALA A 47 2.82 15.32 -5.46
CA ALA A 47 2.24 16.26 -4.48
C ALA A 47 2.63 17.74 -4.69
N PRO A 48 3.87 18.09 -5.09
CA PRO A 48 4.25 19.48 -5.35
C PRO A 48 3.44 20.12 -6.49
N GLU A 49 3.10 19.35 -7.53
CA GLU A 49 2.31 19.83 -8.67
C GLU A 49 0.81 19.87 -8.37
N LYS A 50 0.36 19.12 -7.36
CA LYS A 50 -1.04 18.97 -6.96
C LYS A 50 -1.46 19.89 -5.80
N GLY A 51 -0.77 21.02 -5.62
CA GLY A 51 -1.06 21.99 -4.56
C GLY A 51 -2.55 22.33 -4.41
N GLY A 52 -3.07 22.31 -3.18
CA GLY A 52 -4.48 22.60 -2.87
C GLY A 52 -5.50 21.49 -3.18
N SER A 53 -5.11 20.38 -3.80
CA SER A 53 -6.02 19.27 -4.10
C SER A 53 -6.32 18.38 -2.88
N LYS A 54 -7.51 17.79 -2.88
CA LYS A 54 -7.93 16.70 -1.99
C LYS A 54 -7.88 15.39 -2.76
N ILE A 55 -7.15 14.41 -2.25
CA ILE A 55 -7.08 13.08 -2.85
C ILE A 55 -7.78 12.10 -1.91
N ARG A 56 -8.78 11.41 -2.46
CA ARG A 56 -9.47 10.34 -1.76
C ARG A 56 -8.73 9.03 -2.01
N VAL A 57 -8.38 8.35 -0.93
CA VAL A 57 -7.78 7.01 -0.98
C VAL A 57 -8.88 6.02 -0.64
N ASP A 58 -9.31 5.24 -1.63
CA ASP A 58 -10.30 4.17 -1.51
C ASP A 58 -9.66 2.79 -1.69
N ALA A 59 -10.43 1.71 -1.50
CA ALA A 59 -9.90 0.36 -1.64
C ALA A 59 -9.34 0.07 -3.05
N GLN A 60 -9.92 0.66 -4.10
CA GLN A 60 -9.40 0.50 -5.46
C GLN A 60 -8.02 1.14 -5.62
N PHE A 61 -7.86 2.37 -5.11
CA PHE A 61 -6.56 3.06 -5.10
C PHE A 61 -5.50 2.22 -4.37
N VAL A 62 -5.86 1.61 -3.24
CA VAL A 62 -4.97 0.74 -2.47
C VAL A 62 -4.55 -0.50 -3.29
N HIS A 63 -5.51 -1.18 -3.93
CA HIS A 63 -5.22 -2.33 -4.77
C HIS A 63 -4.29 -2.01 -5.93
N GLU A 64 -4.60 -0.96 -6.71
CA GLU A 64 -3.80 -0.59 -7.88
C GLU A 64 -2.33 -0.30 -7.54
N ARG A 65 -2.08 0.26 -6.35
CA ARG A 65 -0.74 0.65 -5.91
C ARG A 65 0.04 -0.47 -5.21
N LEU A 66 -0.65 -1.40 -4.55
CA LEU A 66 -0.03 -2.46 -3.76
C LEU A 66 -0.08 -3.84 -4.42
N ASP A 67 -0.79 -3.98 -5.55
CA ASP A 67 -0.78 -5.16 -6.41
C ASP A 67 0.64 -5.72 -6.69
N PRO A 68 1.66 -4.88 -6.95
CA PRO A 68 3.03 -5.35 -7.16
C PRO A 68 3.64 -6.03 -5.93
N LEU A 69 3.33 -5.57 -4.72
CA LEU A 69 3.84 -6.17 -3.47
C LEU A 69 3.30 -7.60 -3.29
N LEU A 70 2.04 -7.83 -3.66
CA LEU A 70 1.43 -9.15 -3.62
C LEU A 70 2.03 -10.09 -4.68
N LYS A 71 2.35 -9.58 -5.88
CA LYS A 71 2.94 -10.36 -6.98
C LYS A 71 4.41 -10.70 -6.78
N GLN A 72 5.17 -9.91 -6.01
CA GLN A 72 6.58 -10.21 -5.71
C GLN A 72 6.75 -11.47 -4.85
N ASP A 73 5.72 -11.85 -4.08
CA ASP A 73 5.74 -13.06 -3.27
C ASP A 73 5.76 -14.33 -4.14
N ASP A 74 4.99 -14.34 -5.23
CA ASP A 74 4.96 -15.45 -6.17
C ASP A 74 6.32 -15.68 -6.81
N LEU A 75 7.03 -14.61 -7.22
CA LEU A 75 8.36 -14.71 -7.81
C LEU A 75 9.40 -15.31 -6.83
N ARG A 76 9.30 -15.04 -5.53
CA ARG A 76 10.18 -15.66 -4.51
C ARG A 76 9.90 -17.15 -4.32
N LYS A 77 8.68 -17.62 -4.58
CA LYS A 77 8.32 -19.05 -4.53
C LYS A 77 8.89 -19.87 -5.68
N TYR A 78 9.21 -19.24 -6.82
CA TYR A 78 9.70 -19.94 -8.02
C TYR A 78 11.22 -19.87 -8.23
N ILE A 79 11.93 -18.98 -7.54
CA ILE A 79 13.40 -18.89 -7.58
C ILE A 79 13.94 -19.50 -6.28
N LEU A 80 13.91 -20.83 -6.20
CA LEU A 80 14.65 -21.64 -5.23
C LEU A 80 15.64 -22.53 -5.99
#